data_AF-A0A1F3M568-F1
#
_entry.id   AF-A0A1F3M568-F1
#
_cell.length_a   1.000
_cell.length_b   1.000
_cell.length_c   1.000
_cell.angle_alpha   90.00
_cell.angle_beta   90.00
_cell.angle_gamma   90.00
#
_symmetry.space_group_name_H-M   'P 1'
#
loop_
_entity.id
_entity.type
_entity.pdbx_description
1 polymer ?
#
loop_
_entity_poly.entity_id
_entity_poly.type
_entity_poly.pdbx_seq_one_letter_code
_entity_poly.pdbx_strand_id
1 'polypeptide(L)'
;MKKAFLVIIISSLISVSFAQKIKQSFVSTDIDNFWIAYDEIISTKDSIKQYSLLKELYLNKGTQGLKSLIEVRNYTDKDFVDAINKYPKFWNSIRLNTLNAKSLYPEINSNIQKLKKAYPELKPSTIYFTIGAFRTGGTTHGYKVLIGSEVSLADKTTIIDELPIWRQPFYKTQNPINEIALLCTHEYIHTQQKEIVHNLISMCLYEGVAEFISCKVTDKKSDAPAIEFGKANQKIVIDKFVSDLFIMTNNYSWLWGENLNDLKVRDLGYYIGYEICERYYNLSKDKTKAIKELIELDYTNEKEIERIVNITKLLPKTLEELNYDYEKQRPTVIQMTPFENGSQVVKSGLTKITIIFSEPLVTYITGVDFGPLGQEYFPKIKPERVFGEDGKSWTFEADLKPNQHYQILISNNFRKENGVRLKPYLIDFKTAD
;
A
#
# COMPACT_ATOMS: atom_id res chain seq x y z
N MET A 1 -22.20 62.16 45.37
CA MET A 1 -21.02 61.60 44.67
C MET A 1 -21.50 60.63 43.61
N LYS A 2 -21.25 60.96 42.34
CA LYS A 2 -21.74 60.27 41.14
C LYS A 2 -21.11 58.88 41.02
N LYS A 3 -21.89 57.82 40.86
CA LYS A 3 -21.42 56.53 40.36
C LYS A 3 -21.99 56.31 38.96
N ALA A 4 -21.11 56.45 37.97
CA ALA A 4 -21.39 56.19 36.57
C ALA A 4 -21.50 54.68 36.34
N PHE A 5 -22.58 54.24 35.70
CA PHE A 5 -22.72 52.89 35.18
C PHE A 5 -21.99 52.81 33.84
N LEU A 6 -20.92 52.00 33.80
CA LEU A 6 -20.16 51.70 32.60
C LEU A 6 -20.91 50.60 31.82
N VAL A 7 -21.51 50.95 30.68
CA VAL A 7 -22.11 49.96 29.76
C VAL A 7 -21.00 49.42 28.87
N ILE A 8 -20.63 48.15 29.07
CA ILE A 8 -19.70 47.42 28.21
C ILE A 8 -20.50 46.89 27.02
N ILE A 9 -20.34 47.52 25.85
CA ILE A 9 -20.85 47.02 24.58
C ILE A 9 -19.88 45.93 24.10
N ILE A 10 -20.27 44.67 24.29
CA ILE A 10 -19.58 43.51 23.71
C ILE A 10 -19.91 43.51 22.20
N SER A 11 -19.00 44.01 21.39
CA SER A 11 -19.06 43.86 19.93
C SER A 11 -18.72 42.42 19.58
N SER A 12 -19.74 41.63 19.26
CA SER A 12 -19.59 40.31 18.68
C SER A 12 -19.03 40.45 17.26
N LEU A 13 -17.72 40.26 17.12
CA LEU A 13 -17.06 40.03 15.84
C LEU A 13 -17.58 38.70 15.28
N ILE A 14 -18.64 38.76 14.49
CA ILE A 14 -19.07 37.66 13.63
C ILE A 14 -17.97 37.49 12.59
N SER A 15 -17.05 36.54 12.85
CA SER A 15 -16.11 36.06 11.85
C SER A 15 -16.93 35.33 10.79
N VAL A 16 -17.40 36.06 9.77
CA VAL A 16 -17.95 35.45 8.56
C VAL A 16 -16.77 34.75 7.88
N SER A 17 -16.55 33.49 8.22
CA SER A 17 -15.69 32.61 7.45
C SER A 17 -16.35 32.46 6.08
N PHE A 18 -15.87 33.22 5.11
CA PHE A 18 -16.14 32.94 3.71
C PHE A 18 -15.56 31.56 3.43
N ALA A 19 -16.42 30.53 3.48
CA ALA A 19 -16.12 29.23 2.94
C ALA A 19 -15.89 29.44 1.44
N GLN A 20 -14.62 29.65 1.07
CA GLN A 20 -14.22 29.74 -0.33
C GLN A 20 -14.67 28.43 -0.96
N LYS A 21 -15.63 28.49 -1.90
CA LYS A 21 -16.08 27.31 -2.63
C LYS A 21 -14.89 26.74 -3.37
N ILE A 22 -14.27 25.70 -2.83
CA ILE A 22 -13.19 24.98 -3.51
C ILE A 22 -13.82 24.38 -4.76
N LYS A 23 -13.47 24.93 -5.92
CA LYS A 23 -13.84 24.37 -7.21
C LYS A 23 -12.90 23.21 -7.49
N GLN A 24 -13.45 22.01 -7.65
CA GLN A 24 -12.66 20.83 -8.00
C GLN A 24 -11.95 21.04 -9.34
N SER A 25 -10.65 20.75 -9.38
CA SER A 25 -9.84 20.84 -10.60
C SER A 25 -9.75 19.48 -11.28
N PHE A 26 -9.95 19.48 -12.60
CA PHE A 26 -9.86 18.31 -13.46
C PHE A 26 -8.97 18.61 -14.65
N VAL A 27 -8.14 17.64 -15.05
CA VAL A 27 -7.27 17.74 -16.23
C VAL A 27 -7.38 16.43 -17.03
N SER A 28 -7.74 16.51 -18.31
CA SER A 28 -7.85 15.34 -19.20
C SER A 28 -7.17 15.52 -20.56
N THR A 29 -6.32 16.54 -20.71
CA THR A 29 -5.64 16.82 -21.98
C THR A 29 -4.73 15.68 -22.44
N ASP A 30 -4.28 14.83 -21.50
CA ASP A 30 -3.52 13.62 -21.83
C ASP A 30 -4.34 12.59 -22.62
N ILE A 31 -5.68 12.56 -22.48
CA ILE A 31 -6.53 11.71 -23.31
C ILE A 31 -6.47 12.17 -24.78
N ASP A 32 -6.61 13.48 -25.00
CA ASP A 32 -6.58 14.05 -26.35
C ASP A 32 -5.22 13.81 -27.02
N ASN A 33 -4.13 14.07 -26.29
CA ASN A 33 -2.76 13.83 -26.76
C ASN A 33 -2.50 12.35 -27.08
N PHE A 34 -3.02 11.43 -26.25
CA PHE A 34 -2.87 9.99 -26.49
C PHE A 34 -3.54 9.58 -27.80
N TRP A 35 -4.77 10.02 -28.08
CA TRP A 35 -5.46 9.63 -29.31
C TRP A 35 -4.80 10.18 -30.57
N ILE A 36 -4.24 11.39 -30.51
CA ILE A 36 -3.39 11.93 -31.59
C ILE A 36 -2.17 11.03 -31.81
N ALA A 37 -1.49 10.64 -30.74
CA ALA A 37 -0.33 9.76 -30.84
C ALA A 37 -0.71 8.36 -31.33
N TYR A 38 -1.82 7.80 -30.85
CA TYR A 38 -2.32 6.48 -31.20
C TYR A 38 -2.53 6.35 -32.71
N ASP A 39 -3.28 7.29 -33.32
CA ASP A 39 -3.59 7.29 -34.75
C ASP A 39 -2.31 7.32 -35.62
N GLU A 40 -1.35 8.16 -35.25
CA GLU A 40 -0.06 8.26 -35.95
C GLU A 40 0.80 6.99 -35.75
N ILE A 41 0.83 6.43 -34.55
CA ILE A 41 1.61 5.21 -34.23
C ILE A 41 1.10 4.01 -35.03
N ILE A 42 -0.22 3.81 -35.12
CA ILE A 42 -0.79 2.66 -35.85
C ILE A 42 -0.68 2.80 -37.37
N SER A 43 -0.46 4.02 -37.88
CA SER A 43 -0.28 4.29 -39.32
C SER A 43 1.04 3.76 -39.89
N THR A 44 1.98 3.36 -39.02
CA THR A 44 3.29 2.85 -39.40
C THR A 44 3.62 1.53 -38.70
N LYS A 45 4.48 0.72 -39.35
CA LYS A 45 5.06 -0.51 -38.78
C LYS A 45 6.52 -0.34 -38.37
N ASP A 46 7.12 0.81 -38.64
CA ASP A 46 8.49 1.11 -38.22
C ASP A 46 8.54 1.37 -36.72
N SER A 47 9.16 0.46 -35.97
CA SER A 47 9.26 0.53 -34.52
C SER A 47 9.96 1.80 -34.05
N ILE A 48 11.04 2.25 -34.71
CA ILE A 48 11.78 3.45 -34.33
C ILE A 48 10.87 4.67 -34.50
N LYS A 49 10.12 4.73 -35.60
CA LYS A 49 9.14 5.79 -35.84
C LYS A 49 8.02 5.79 -34.79
N GLN A 50 7.49 4.62 -34.41
CA GLN A 50 6.47 4.51 -33.37
C GLN A 50 6.95 5.08 -32.02
N TYR A 51 8.17 4.75 -31.59
CA TYR A 51 8.75 5.32 -30.36
C TYR A 51 8.94 6.84 -30.44
N SER A 52 9.36 7.35 -31.60
CA SER A 52 9.49 8.80 -31.83
C SER A 52 8.14 9.51 -31.71
N LEU A 53 7.11 8.97 -32.37
CA LEU A 53 5.74 9.50 -32.35
C LEU A 53 5.15 9.49 -30.94
N LEU A 54 5.33 8.40 -30.19
CA LEU A 54 4.91 8.30 -28.78
C LEU A 54 5.54 9.42 -27.94
N LYS A 55 6.85 9.65 -28.07
CA LYS A 55 7.55 10.69 -27.31
C LYS A 55 7.06 12.08 -27.67
N GLU A 56 7.05 12.40 -28.96
CA GLU A 56 6.74 13.74 -29.45
C GLU A 56 5.28 14.13 -29.21
N LEU A 57 4.36 13.21 -29.49
CA LEU A 57 2.92 13.49 -29.48
C LEU A 57 2.28 13.25 -28.12
N TYR A 58 2.85 12.37 -27.29
CA TYR A 58 2.27 12.02 -25.99
C TYR A 58 3.16 12.33 -24.79
N LEU A 59 4.30 11.65 -24.64
CA LEU A 59 5.06 11.67 -23.38
C LEU A 59 5.67 13.05 -23.08
N ASN A 60 6.26 13.72 -24.08
CA ASN A 60 6.85 15.05 -23.91
C ASN A 60 5.79 16.14 -23.66
N LYS A 61 4.59 15.96 -24.23
CA LYS A 61 3.41 16.83 -24.03
C LYS A 61 2.62 16.48 -22.77
N GLY A 62 3.02 15.43 -22.05
CA GLY A 62 2.33 14.91 -20.88
C GLY A 62 2.16 15.96 -19.78
N THR A 63 0.97 15.99 -19.20
CA THR A 63 0.72 16.85 -18.03
C THR A 63 1.51 16.37 -16.81
N GLN A 64 1.47 17.17 -15.73
CA GLN A 64 2.00 16.71 -14.44
C GLN A 64 1.36 15.40 -13.96
N GLY A 65 0.10 15.15 -14.31
CA GLY A 65 -0.60 13.90 -14.01
C GLY A 65 0.07 12.71 -14.69
N LEU A 66 0.23 12.76 -16.02
CA LEU A 66 0.86 11.68 -16.78
C LEU A 66 2.29 11.41 -16.32
N LYS A 67 3.09 12.46 -16.10
CA LYS A 67 4.48 12.31 -15.60
C LYS A 67 4.52 11.60 -14.24
N SER A 68 3.59 11.95 -13.35
CA SER A 68 3.47 11.30 -12.04
C SER A 68 3.00 9.85 -12.15
N LEU A 69 2.09 9.57 -13.08
CA LEU A 69 1.61 8.21 -13.31
C LEU A 69 2.75 7.32 -13.83
N ILE A 70 3.57 7.83 -14.75
CA ILE A 70 4.76 7.15 -15.28
C ILE A 70 5.74 6.81 -14.15
N GLU A 71 5.99 7.76 -13.24
CA GLU A 71 6.85 7.56 -12.08
C GLU A 71 6.31 6.48 -11.13
N VAL A 72 5.09 6.65 -10.62
CA VAL A 72 4.49 5.75 -9.61
C VAL A 72 4.28 4.32 -10.14
N ARG A 73 4.05 4.16 -11.45
CA ARG A 73 3.86 2.83 -12.07
C ARG A 73 5.09 2.33 -12.83
N ASN A 74 6.20 3.06 -12.79
CA ASN A 74 7.46 2.72 -13.47
C ASN A 74 7.24 2.33 -14.95
N TYR A 75 6.46 3.14 -15.67
CA TYR A 75 6.18 2.88 -17.09
C TYR A 75 7.41 3.16 -17.95
N THR A 76 7.61 2.32 -18.96
CA THR A 76 8.60 2.52 -20.02
C THR A 76 7.92 2.85 -21.34
N ASP A 77 8.62 3.49 -22.28
CA ASP A 77 8.10 3.73 -23.63
C ASP A 77 7.63 2.42 -24.30
N LYS A 78 8.34 1.32 -24.04
CA LYS A 78 8.02 -0.01 -24.56
C LYS A 78 6.67 -0.49 -24.06
N ASP A 79 6.31 -0.25 -22.80
CA ASP A 79 5.02 -0.65 -22.26
C ASP A 79 3.86 -0.02 -23.04
N PHE A 80 3.97 1.27 -23.39
CA PHE A 80 2.97 1.98 -24.19
C PHE A 80 2.91 1.45 -25.63
N VAL A 81 4.04 1.36 -26.33
CA VAL A 81 4.08 0.87 -27.73
C VAL A 81 3.56 -0.57 -27.82
N ASP A 82 3.95 -1.44 -26.89
CA ASP A 82 3.43 -2.81 -26.81
C ASP A 82 1.91 -2.82 -26.60
N ALA A 83 1.40 -2.02 -25.66
CA ALA A 83 -0.03 -1.96 -25.36
C ALA A 83 -0.83 -1.46 -26.57
N ILE A 84 -0.37 -0.41 -27.25
CA ILE A 84 -1.00 0.15 -28.46
C ILE A 84 -1.11 -0.91 -29.57
N ASN A 85 0.00 -1.60 -29.85
CA ASN A 85 0.04 -2.56 -30.95
C ASN A 85 -0.66 -3.89 -30.65
N LYS A 86 -0.68 -4.36 -29.39
CA LYS A 86 -1.23 -5.67 -29.03
C LYS A 86 -2.76 -5.70 -28.91
N TYR A 87 -3.40 -4.57 -28.59
CA TYR A 87 -4.82 -4.55 -28.22
C TYR A 87 -5.68 -3.59 -29.08
N PRO A 88 -5.59 -3.62 -30.43
CA PRO A 88 -6.29 -2.67 -31.29
C PRO A 88 -7.83 -2.70 -31.14
N LYS A 89 -8.46 -3.86 -30.93
CA LYS A 89 -9.92 -3.93 -30.73
C LYS A 89 -10.33 -3.27 -29.41
N PHE A 90 -9.53 -3.49 -28.36
CA PHE A 90 -9.75 -2.82 -27.07
C PHE A 90 -9.70 -1.31 -27.23
N TRP A 91 -8.62 -0.78 -27.79
CA TRP A 91 -8.43 0.67 -27.96
C TRP A 91 -9.55 1.30 -28.80
N ASN A 92 -9.93 0.67 -29.91
CA ASN A 92 -11.03 1.16 -30.74
C ASN A 92 -12.36 1.20 -29.97
N SER A 93 -12.63 0.18 -29.15
CA SER A 93 -13.88 0.11 -28.38
C SER A 93 -13.97 1.10 -27.21
N ILE A 94 -12.84 1.40 -26.54
CA ILE A 94 -12.83 2.29 -25.35
C ILE A 94 -12.68 3.78 -25.73
N ARG A 95 -12.31 4.10 -26.97
CA ARG A 95 -11.98 5.46 -27.42
C ARG A 95 -13.06 6.48 -27.08
N LEU A 96 -14.31 6.20 -27.43
CA LEU A 96 -15.41 7.10 -27.17
C LEU A 96 -15.60 7.37 -25.66
N ASN A 97 -15.46 6.35 -24.83
CA ASN A 97 -15.60 6.47 -23.37
C ASN A 97 -14.54 7.41 -22.80
N THR A 98 -13.28 7.24 -23.22
CA THR A 98 -12.19 8.11 -22.75
C THR A 98 -12.36 9.56 -23.21
N LEU A 99 -12.72 9.79 -24.48
CA LEU A 99 -12.97 11.13 -25.02
C LEU A 99 -14.15 11.83 -24.31
N ASN A 100 -15.10 11.06 -23.77
CA ASN A 100 -16.23 11.57 -23.02
C ASN A 100 -15.97 11.74 -21.51
N ALA A 101 -14.74 11.61 -21.01
CA ALA A 101 -14.43 11.69 -19.57
C ALA A 101 -15.00 12.94 -18.86
N LYS A 102 -15.09 14.08 -19.57
CA LYS A 102 -15.63 15.33 -19.03
C LYS A 102 -17.10 15.22 -18.60
N SER A 103 -17.88 14.29 -19.17
CA SER A 103 -19.28 14.07 -18.75
C SER A 103 -19.39 13.53 -17.33
N LEU A 104 -18.32 12.94 -16.78
CA LEU A 104 -18.27 12.35 -15.45
C LEU A 104 -17.93 13.38 -14.35
N TYR A 105 -17.40 14.55 -14.73
CA TYR A 105 -16.92 15.57 -13.79
C TYR A 105 -18.00 16.10 -12.84
N PRO A 106 -19.27 16.32 -13.26
CA PRO A 106 -20.30 16.80 -12.36
C PRO A 106 -20.56 15.85 -11.18
N GLU A 107 -20.60 14.54 -11.44
CA GLU A 107 -20.82 13.54 -10.40
C GLU A 107 -19.61 13.45 -9.45
N ILE A 108 -18.40 13.39 -10.01
CA ILE A 108 -17.17 13.38 -9.21
C ILE A 108 -17.10 14.62 -8.32
N ASN A 109 -17.33 15.82 -8.89
CA ASN A 109 -17.32 17.06 -8.13
C ASN A 109 -18.38 17.04 -7.03
N SER A 110 -19.60 16.53 -7.30
CA SER A 110 -20.64 16.35 -6.27
C SER A 110 -20.14 15.49 -5.10
N ASN A 111 -19.48 14.37 -5.38
CA ASN A 111 -18.93 13.51 -4.33
C ASN A 111 -17.81 14.20 -3.53
N ILE A 112 -16.91 14.94 -4.18
CA ILE A 112 -15.86 15.70 -3.48
C ILE A 112 -16.46 16.82 -2.61
N GLN A 113 -17.57 17.46 -3.02
CA GLN A 113 -18.27 18.43 -2.17
C GLN A 113 -18.90 17.75 -0.94
N LYS A 114 -19.44 16.52 -1.08
CA LYS A 114 -19.92 15.73 0.06
C LYS A 114 -18.76 15.39 1.02
N LEU A 115 -17.61 15.00 0.48
CA LEU A 115 -16.39 14.77 1.27
C LEU A 115 -15.95 16.04 2.01
N LYS A 116 -15.89 17.19 1.33
CA LYS A 116 -15.55 18.49 1.95
C LYS A 116 -16.50 18.87 3.08
N LYS A 117 -17.79 18.56 2.94
CA LYS A 117 -18.78 18.79 3.99
C LYS A 117 -18.53 17.91 5.21
N ALA A 118 -18.17 16.64 5.00
CA ALA A 118 -17.88 15.69 6.07
C ALA A 118 -16.51 15.94 6.75
N TYR A 119 -15.54 16.44 5.99
CA TYR A 119 -14.19 16.78 6.44
C TYR A 119 -13.82 18.22 6.00
N PRO A 120 -14.16 19.24 6.80
CA PRO A 120 -13.95 20.64 6.44
C PRO A 120 -12.49 21.05 6.18
N GLU A 121 -11.52 20.29 6.69
CA GLU A 121 -10.08 20.51 6.50
C GLU A 121 -9.53 19.96 5.18
N LEU A 122 -10.38 19.33 4.35
CA LEU A 122 -10.01 18.75 3.06
C LEU A 122 -9.16 19.72 2.22
N LYS A 123 -7.94 19.27 1.90
CA LYS A 123 -6.98 19.99 1.07
C LYS A 123 -7.33 19.82 -0.41
N PRO A 124 -7.16 20.85 -1.26
CA PRO A 124 -7.36 20.71 -2.69
C PRO A 124 -6.45 19.64 -3.31
N SER A 125 -6.99 18.87 -4.25
CA SER A 125 -6.25 17.93 -5.08
C SER A 125 -6.79 18.01 -6.50
N THR A 126 -5.91 17.93 -7.50
CA THR A 126 -6.32 17.90 -8.91
C THR A 126 -6.51 16.45 -9.34
N ILE A 127 -7.61 16.18 -10.03
CA ILE A 127 -7.91 14.85 -10.60
C ILE A 127 -7.45 14.85 -12.06
N TYR A 128 -6.46 14.03 -12.37
CA TYR A 128 -5.91 13.86 -13.71
C TYR A 128 -6.48 12.59 -14.34
N PHE A 129 -7.14 12.75 -15.49
CA PHE A 129 -7.49 11.67 -16.38
C PHE A 129 -6.39 11.51 -17.43
N THR A 130 -5.70 10.39 -17.35
CA THR A 130 -4.52 10.08 -18.18
C THR A 130 -4.73 8.73 -18.88
N ILE A 131 -3.83 8.34 -19.78
CA ILE A 131 -3.82 7.00 -20.37
C ILE A 131 -2.47 6.36 -20.08
N GLY A 132 -2.48 5.24 -19.37
CA GLY A 132 -1.30 4.45 -19.07
C GLY A 132 -1.12 3.26 -20.02
N ALA A 133 -0.36 2.28 -19.55
CA ALA A 133 -0.24 0.96 -20.15
C ALA A 133 -0.80 -0.10 -19.19
N PHE A 134 -2.04 0.12 -18.71
CA PHE A 134 -2.83 -0.88 -18.01
C PHE A 134 -2.32 -1.31 -16.61
N ARG A 135 -1.47 -0.54 -15.92
CA ARG A 135 -1.00 -0.92 -14.56
C ARG A 135 -1.88 -0.39 -13.42
N THR A 136 -2.85 0.50 -13.68
CA THR A 136 -3.68 1.07 -12.60
C THR A 136 -4.99 1.65 -13.10
N GLY A 137 -6.05 1.56 -12.30
CA GLY A 137 -7.31 2.29 -12.51
C GLY A 137 -7.31 3.66 -11.84
N GLY A 138 -6.86 3.72 -10.59
CA GLY A 138 -6.61 4.93 -9.81
C GLY A 138 -5.33 4.79 -9.01
N THR A 139 -4.70 5.91 -8.67
CA THR A 139 -3.63 6.01 -7.67
C THR A 139 -3.41 7.49 -7.31
N THR A 140 -2.46 7.77 -6.42
CA THR A 140 -2.09 9.13 -6.04
C THR A 140 -0.59 9.38 -6.13
N HIS A 141 -0.21 10.66 -6.25
CA HIS A 141 1.16 11.11 -6.06
C HIS A 141 1.17 12.52 -5.46
N GLY A 142 1.52 12.63 -4.18
CA GLY A 142 1.33 13.87 -3.42
C GLY A 142 -0.14 14.30 -3.42
N TYR A 143 -0.41 15.54 -3.82
CA TYR A 143 -1.78 16.10 -3.89
C TYR A 143 -2.51 15.81 -5.22
N LYS A 144 -2.04 14.83 -6.01
CA LYS A 144 -2.59 14.51 -7.34
C LYS A 144 -3.31 13.18 -7.27
N VAL A 145 -4.56 13.17 -7.74
CA VAL A 145 -5.30 11.93 -8.05
C VAL A 145 -5.04 11.60 -9.52
N LEU A 146 -4.62 10.36 -9.79
CA LEU A 146 -4.16 9.91 -11.09
C LEU A 146 -5.04 8.75 -11.57
N ILE A 147 -5.84 8.99 -12.60
CA ILE A 147 -6.75 7.99 -13.17
C ILE A 147 -6.14 7.44 -14.47
N GLY A 148 -5.99 6.11 -14.52
CA GLY A 148 -5.69 5.37 -15.75
C GLY A 148 -7.00 5.13 -16.51
N SER A 149 -7.30 6.02 -17.45
CA SER A 149 -8.59 6.05 -18.16
C SER A 149 -8.83 4.80 -19.00
N GLU A 150 -7.76 4.16 -19.48
CA GLU A 150 -7.81 2.90 -20.22
C GLU A 150 -8.25 1.72 -19.35
N VAL A 151 -8.23 1.87 -18.03
CA VAL A 151 -8.72 0.86 -17.08
C VAL A 151 -10.09 1.26 -16.56
N SER A 152 -10.22 2.49 -16.07
CA SER A 152 -11.38 2.93 -15.28
C SER A 152 -12.54 3.46 -16.12
N LEU A 153 -12.36 3.71 -17.42
CA LEU A 153 -13.45 4.16 -18.31
C LEU A 153 -13.92 3.07 -19.27
N ALA A 154 -13.51 1.82 -19.04
CA ALA A 154 -14.08 0.68 -19.73
C ALA A 154 -15.53 0.44 -19.29
N ASP A 155 -16.33 -0.07 -20.20
CA ASP A 155 -17.70 -0.49 -19.95
C ASP A 155 -17.99 -1.88 -20.53
N LYS A 156 -19.25 -2.33 -20.43
CA LYS A 156 -19.70 -3.63 -20.95
C LYS A 156 -19.59 -3.78 -22.48
N THR A 157 -19.41 -2.69 -23.23
CA THR A 157 -19.22 -2.70 -24.69
C THR A 157 -17.75 -2.72 -25.10
N THR A 158 -16.84 -2.52 -24.14
CA THR A 158 -15.39 -2.56 -24.37
C THR A 158 -14.95 -3.99 -24.71
N ILE A 159 -14.25 -4.16 -25.83
CA ILE A 159 -13.80 -5.46 -26.33
C ILE A 159 -12.51 -5.87 -25.61
N ILE A 160 -12.56 -6.96 -24.85
CA ILE A 160 -11.45 -7.39 -23.97
C ILE A 160 -10.74 -8.66 -24.42
N ASP A 161 -11.13 -9.26 -25.55
CA ASP A 161 -10.65 -10.58 -25.99
C ASP A 161 -9.13 -10.62 -26.22
N GLU A 162 -8.54 -9.49 -26.57
CA GLU A 162 -7.10 -9.34 -26.82
C GLU A 162 -6.30 -9.14 -25.53
N LEU A 163 -6.95 -8.77 -24.42
CA LEU A 163 -6.29 -8.56 -23.14
C LEU A 163 -5.82 -9.88 -22.52
N PRO A 164 -4.74 -9.87 -21.72
CA PRO A 164 -4.27 -11.05 -21.00
C PRO A 164 -5.39 -11.74 -20.22
N ILE A 165 -5.42 -13.08 -20.24
CA ILE A 165 -6.49 -13.90 -19.64
C ILE A 165 -6.76 -13.51 -18.19
N TRP A 166 -5.71 -13.26 -17.39
CA TRP A 166 -5.82 -12.89 -15.98
C TRP A 166 -6.54 -11.54 -15.76
N ARG A 167 -6.58 -10.68 -16.77
CA ARG A 167 -7.20 -9.34 -16.70
C ARG A 167 -8.67 -9.35 -17.11
N GLN A 168 -9.07 -10.24 -18.02
CA GLN A 168 -10.43 -10.27 -18.54
C GLN A 168 -11.52 -10.42 -17.46
N PRO A 169 -11.34 -11.22 -16.38
CA PRO A 169 -12.35 -11.33 -15.33
C PRO A 169 -12.79 -9.99 -14.74
N PHE A 170 -11.86 -9.05 -14.53
CA PHE A 170 -12.16 -7.70 -14.01
C PHE A 170 -13.27 -7.01 -14.81
N TYR A 171 -13.12 -6.93 -16.14
CA TYR A 171 -14.09 -6.29 -17.02
C TYR A 171 -15.36 -7.13 -17.27
N LYS A 172 -15.34 -8.43 -16.96
CA LYS A 172 -16.53 -9.31 -17.07
C LYS A 172 -17.45 -9.17 -15.86
N THR A 173 -16.88 -8.93 -14.68
CA THR A 173 -17.62 -8.86 -13.42
C THR A 173 -17.96 -7.43 -12.99
N GLN A 174 -17.19 -6.44 -13.43
CA GLN A 174 -17.35 -5.03 -13.05
C GLN A 174 -17.72 -4.15 -14.25
N ASN A 175 -18.14 -2.91 -13.97
CA ASN A 175 -18.42 -1.91 -15.01
C ASN A 175 -17.71 -0.60 -14.65
N PRO A 176 -16.38 -0.50 -14.83
CA PRO A 176 -15.53 0.51 -14.21
C PRO A 176 -16.00 1.96 -14.42
N ILE A 177 -16.54 2.28 -15.59
CA ILE A 177 -17.03 3.63 -15.88
C ILE A 177 -18.14 4.10 -14.91
N ASN A 178 -18.94 3.19 -14.36
CA ASN A 178 -19.99 3.53 -13.38
C ASN A 178 -19.43 3.74 -11.97
N GLU A 179 -18.22 3.24 -11.72
CA GLU A 179 -17.54 3.19 -10.43
C GLU A 179 -16.61 4.41 -10.26
N ILE A 180 -16.30 5.08 -11.38
CA ILE A 180 -15.32 6.18 -11.48
C ILE A 180 -15.53 7.31 -10.46
N ALA A 181 -16.78 7.67 -10.16
CA ALA A 181 -17.06 8.76 -9.23
C ALA A 181 -16.77 8.37 -7.78
N LEU A 182 -16.93 7.09 -7.43
CA LEU A 182 -16.55 6.57 -6.12
C LEU A 182 -15.03 6.39 -6.05
N LEU A 183 -14.42 5.79 -7.09
CA LEU A 183 -12.97 5.64 -7.21
C LEU A 183 -12.24 7.00 -7.08
N CYS A 184 -12.66 8.03 -7.80
CA CYS A 184 -12.07 9.37 -7.65
C CYS A 184 -12.17 9.91 -6.23
N THR A 185 -13.22 9.56 -5.48
CA THR A 185 -13.39 9.99 -4.08
C THR A 185 -12.48 9.20 -3.15
N HIS A 186 -12.35 7.89 -3.38
CA HIS A 186 -11.40 6.99 -2.70
C HIS A 186 -9.97 7.50 -2.83
N GLU A 187 -9.51 7.71 -4.06
CA GLU A 187 -8.17 8.23 -4.33
C GLU A 187 -7.96 9.63 -3.76
N TYR A 188 -9.01 10.47 -3.74
CA TYR A 188 -8.91 11.78 -3.10
C TYR A 188 -8.64 11.66 -1.59
N ILE A 189 -9.20 10.67 -0.91
CA ILE A 189 -8.94 10.46 0.52
C ILE A 189 -7.47 10.08 0.75
N HIS A 190 -6.88 9.27 -0.12
CA HIS A 190 -5.44 8.96 -0.06
C HIS A 190 -4.54 10.20 -0.11
N THR A 191 -4.94 11.28 -0.82
CA THR A 191 -4.17 12.53 -0.82
C THR A 191 -4.23 13.31 0.50
N GLN A 192 -5.11 12.91 1.41
CA GLN A 192 -5.26 13.52 2.74
C GLN A 192 -4.59 12.69 3.85
N GLN A 193 -4.35 11.40 3.60
CA GLN A 193 -3.78 10.49 4.58
C GLN A 193 -2.29 10.71 4.77
N LYS A 194 -1.79 10.32 5.94
CA LYS A 194 -0.36 10.25 6.24
C LYS A 194 0.28 9.02 5.57
N GLU A 195 1.60 9.05 5.46
CA GLU A 195 2.37 7.92 4.94
C GLU A 195 2.11 6.64 5.75
N ILE A 196 1.99 5.53 5.03
CA ILE A 196 1.70 4.24 5.63
C ILE A 196 2.94 3.57 6.19
N VAL A 197 2.73 2.78 7.24
CA VAL A 197 3.69 1.76 7.67
C VAL A 197 3.33 0.44 6.97
N HIS A 198 4.33 -0.24 6.41
CA HIS A 198 4.16 -1.46 5.63
C HIS A 198 4.03 -2.73 6.50
N ASN A 199 3.00 -2.77 7.35
CA ASN A 199 2.53 -3.99 8.02
C ASN A 199 1.06 -4.25 7.63
N LEU A 200 0.58 -5.48 7.82
CA LEU A 200 -0.72 -5.89 7.30
C LEU A 200 -1.88 -5.04 7.85
N ILE A 201 -1.95 -4.79 9.16
CA ILE A 201 -3.05 -4.02 9.75
C ILE A 201 -3.05 -2.55 9.29
N SER A 202 -1.88 -1.92 9.22
CA SER A 202 -1.75 -0.53 8.75
C SER A 202 -2.12 -0.40 7.27
N MET A 203 -1.72 -1.35 6.42
CA MET A 203 -2.12 -1.38 5.01
C MET A 203 -3.63 -1.58 4.86
N CYS A 204 -4.24 -2.49 5.64
CA CYS A 204 -5.68 -2.68 5.65
C CYS A 204 -6.42 -1.40 6.08
N LEU A 205 -5.97 -0.74 7.15
CA LEU A 205 -6.55 0.51 7.61
C LEU A 205 -6.43 1.62 6.56
N TYR A 206 -5.29 1.73 5.87
CA TYR A 206 -5.09 2.75 4.84
C TYR A 206 -6.12 2.67 3.73
N GLU A 207 -6.29 1.47 3.14
CA GLU A 207 -7.30 1.22 2.11
C GLU A 207 -8.72 1.27 2.66
N GLY A 208 -8.94 0.72 3.85
CA GLY A 208 -10.24 0.70 4.52
C GLY A 208 -10.78 2.08 4.85
N VAL A 209 -9.92 3.02 5.27
CA VAL A 209 -10.29 4.41 5.53
C VAL A 209 -10.78 5.08 4.24
N ALA A 210 -10.03 4.95 3.14
CA ALA A 210 -10.40 5.53 1.86
C ALA A 210 -11.71 4.94 1.32
N GLU A 211 -11.86 3.62 1.41
CA GLU A 211 -13.03 2.90 0.90
C GLU A 211 -14.28 3.20 1.76
N PHE A 212 -14.16 3.11 3.08
CA PHE A 212 -15.29 3.37 3.99
C PHE A 212 -15.76 4.81 3.90
N ILE A 213 -14.85 5.79 3.96
CA ILE A 213 -15.24 7.19 3.96
C ILE A 213 -15.82 7.60 2.62
N SER A 214 -15.26 7.13 1.49
CA SER A 214 -15.81 7.40 0.17
C SER A 214 -17.24 6.86 0.03
N CYS A 215 -17.50 5.62 0.45
CA CYS A 215 -18.85 5.04 0.52
C CYS A 215 -19.76 5.87 1.44
N LYS A 216 -19.28 6.17 2.64
CA LYS A 216 -20.07 6.83 3.69
C LYS A 216 -20.52 8.23 3.32
N VAL A 217 -19.64 9.04 2.72
CA VAL A 217 -19.98 10.43 2.36
C VAL A 217 -20.84 10.50 1.10
N THR A 218 -20.75 9.51 0.22
CA THR A 218 -21.50 9.48 -1.03
C THR A 218 -22.84 8.77 -0.94
N ASP A 219 -23.04 7.96 0.11
CA ASP A 219 -24.15 7.01 0.29
C ASP A 219 -24.19 5.95 -0.81
N LYS A 220 -22.99 5.52 -1.25
CA LYS A 220 -22.81 4.44 -2.22
C LYS A 220 -22.28 3.20 -1.52
N LYS A 221 -22.59 2.04 -2.08
CA LYS A 221 -21.93 0.78 -1.72
C LYS A 221 -20.55 0.74 -2.34
N SER A 222 -19.63 0.03 -1.69
CA SER A 222 -18.33 -0.27 -2.27
C SER A 222 -18.47 -1.15 -3.50
N ASP A 223 -17.65 -0.88 -4.51
CA ASP A 223 -17.53 -1.70 -5.72
C ASP A 223 -16.54 -2.89 -5.52
N ALA A 224 -15.85 -2.95 -4.36
CA ALA A 224 -14.92 -4.01 -4.02
C ALA A 224 -15.66 -5.28 -3.54
N PRO A 225 -15.62 -6.40 -4.28
CA PRO A 225 -16.33 -7.64 -3.91
C PRO A 225 -15.87 -8.22 -2.56
N ALA A 226 -14.63 -7.92 -2.17
CA ALA A 226 -14.03 -8.30 -0.90
C ALA A 226 -14.89 -7.89 0.31
N ILE A 227 -15.52 -6.70 0.28
CA ILE A 227 -16.29 -6.18 1.40
C ILE A 227 -17.58 -6.99 1.60
N GLU A 228 -18.32 -7.27 0.54
CA GLU A 228 -19.54 -8.08 0.62
C GLU A 228 -19.21 -9.51 1.07
N PHE A 229 -18.19 -10.13 0.47
CA PHE A 229 -17.74 -11.47 0.85
C PHE A 229 -17.31 -11.53 2.32
N GLY A 230 -16.54 -10.54 2.77
CA GLY A 230 -16.06 -10.45 4.15
C GLY A 230 -17.20 -10.32 5.14
N LYS A 231 -18.19 -9.47 4.87
CA LYS A 231 -19.39 -9.32 5.71
C LYS A 231 -20.18 -10.63 5.83
N ALA A 232 -20.31 -11.38 4.72
CA ALA A 232 -21.01 -12.67 4.71
C ALA A 232 -20.22 -13.80 5.40
N ASN A 233 -18.88 -13.70 5.44
CA ASN A 233 -17.98 -14.77 5.90
C ASN A 233 -17.04 -14.33 7.04
N GLN A 234 -17.47 -13.37 7.87
CA GLN A 234 -16.62 -12.65 8.82
C GLN A 234 -15.75 -13.59 9.65
N LYS A 235 -16.31 -14.66 10.23
CA LYS A 235 -15.56 -15.56 11.10
C LYS A 235 -14.33 -16.16 10.39
N ILE A 236 -14.53 -16.73 9.20
CA ILE A 236 -13.45 -17.41 8.48
C ILE A 236 -12.40 -16.38 8.01
N VAL A 237 -12.85 -15.21 7.57
CA VAL A 237 -11.95 -14.13 7.15
C VAL A 237 -11.12 -13.60 8.32
N ILE A 238 -11.72 -13.35 9.48
CA ILE A 238 -11.00 -12.88 10.67
C ILE A 238 -10.05 -13.94 11.22
N ASP A 239 -10.45 -15.21 11.27
CA ASP A 239 -9.57 -16.30 11.72
C ASP A 239 -8.32 -16.38 10.83
N LYS A 240 -8.49 -16.29 9.51
CA LYS A 240 -7.37 -16.28 8.56
C LYS A 240 -6.52 -15.00 8.70
N PHE A 241 -7.16 -13.83 8.85
CA PHE A 241 -6.46 -12.56 9.04
C PHE A 241 -5.55 -12.59 10.27
N VAL A 242 -6.07 -13.08 11.40
CA VAL A 242 -5.29 -13.19 12.64
C VAL A 242 -4.09 -14.12 12.48
N SER A 243 -4.23 -15.25 11.75
CA SER A 243 -3.10 -16.14 11.49
C SER A 243 -2.00 -15.52 10.62
N ASP A 244 -2.36 -14.56 9.76
CA ASP A 244 -1.44 -13.91 8.83
C ASP A 244 -0.92 -12.55 9.35
N LEU A 245 -1.53 -12.00 10.41
CA LEU A 245 -1.36 -10.62 10.88
C LEU A 245 0.10 -10.18 11.02
N PHE A 246 0.96 -11.06 11.55
CA PHE A 246 2.38 -10.81 11.78
C PHE A 246 3.30 -11.57 10.81
N ILE A 247 2.74 -12.24 9.81
CA ILE A 247 3.46 -12.99 8.80
C ILE A 247 3.61 -12.11 7.56
N MET A 248 4.61 -11.23 7.57
CA MET A 248 4.79 -10.17 6.55
C MET A 248 4.82 -10.66 5.09
N THR A 249 5.20 -11.92 4.85
CA THR A 249 5.18 -12.52 3.50
C THR A 249 3.76 -12.67 2.94
N ASN A 250 2.75 -12.64 3.80
CA ASN A 250 1.36 -12.84 3.42
C ASN A 250 0.65 -11.51 3.12
N ASN A 251 1.29 -10.34 3.34
CA ASN A 251 0.66 -9.04 3.14
C ASN A 251 0.02 -8.89 1.74
N TYR A 252 0.73 -9.33 0.70
CA TYR A 252 0.24 -9.25 -0.68
C TYR A 252 -0.84 -10.28 -1.03
N SER A 253 -1.08 -11.29 -0.18
CA SER A 253 -2.26 -12.15 -0.30
C SER A 253 -3.54 -11.45 0.15
N TRP A 254 -3.41 -10.38 0.94
CA TRP A 254 -4.53 -9.57 1.44
C TRP A 254 -4.78 -8.31 0.62
N LEU A 255 -3.73 -7.72 0.02
CA LEU A 255 -3.80 -6.45 -0.70
C LEU A 255 -2.86 -6.43 -1.90
N TRP A 256 -3.34 -5.95 -3.03
CA TRP A 256 -2.57 -5.55 -4.22
C TRP A 256 -1.78 -6.68 -4.92
N GLY A 257 -1.92 -7.93 -4.49
CA GLY A 257 -1.27 -9.09 -5.06
C GLY A 257 -2.23 -10.19 -5.51
N GLU A 258 -1.66 -11.33 -5.87
CA GLU A 258 -2.43 -12.55 -6.05
C GLU A 258 -2.81 -13.09 -4.67
N ASN A 259 -4.10 -13.33 -4.43
CA ASN A 259 -4.51 -13.98 -3.20
C ASN A 259 -4.06 -15.45 -3.24
N LEU A 260 -3.06 -15.77 -2.41
CA LEU A 260 -2.50 -17.12 -2.24
C LEU A 260 -3.11 -17.89 -1.06
N ASN A 261 -4.06 -17.31 -0.34
CA ASN A 261 -4.77 -17.97 0.75
C ASN A 261 -5.98 -18.77 0.25
N ASP A 262 -6.45 -19.67 1.12
CA ASP A 262 -7.51 -20.63 0.79
C ASP A 262 -8.87 -20.00 0.50
N LEU A 263 -9.07 -18.71 0.81
CA LEU A 263 -10.33 -17.99 0.56
C LEU A 263 -10.47 -17.58 -0.90
N LYS A 264 -9.37 -17.43 -1.64
CA LYS A 264 -9.35 -17.13 -3.09
C LYS A 264 -10.14 -15.89 -3.51
N VAL A 265 -10.39 -14.96 -2.59
CA VAL A 265 -11.00 -13.65 -2.87
C VAL A 265 -9.92 -12.57 -2.82
N ARG A 266 -9.72 -11.86 -3.92
CA ARG A 266 -8.69 -10.81 -3.99
C ARG A 266 -9.02 -9.66 -3.04
N ASP A 267 -7.97 -9.00 -2.55
CA ASP A 267 -8.07 -7.74 -1.83
C ASP A 267 -8.96 -7.75 -0.57
N LEU A 268 -9.04 -8.91 0.12
CA LEU A 268 -9.78 -9.06 1.39
C LEU A 268 -9.31 -8.10 2.49
N GLY A 269 -8.11 -7.53 2.38
CA GLY A 269 -7.64 -6.50 3.29
C GLY A 269 -8.52 -5.23 3.29
N TYR A 270 -9.20 -4.93 2.18
CA TYR A 270 -10.17 -3.83 2.11
C TYR A 270 -11.33 -4.07 3.07
N TYR A 271 -11.83 -5.31 3.16
CA TYR A 271 -12.89 -5.65 4.11
C TYR A 271 -12.45 -5.42 5.55
N ILE A 272 -11.25 -5.89 5.92
CA ILE A 272 -10.75 -5.75 7.29
C ILE A 272 -10.71 -4.27 7.70
N GLY A 273 -10.08 -3.44 6.87
CA GLY A 273 -10.00 -2.01 7.13
C GLY A 273 -11.37 -1.34 7.14
N TYR A 274 -12.20 -1.60 6.13
CA TYR A 274 -13.55 -1.05 6.01
C TYR A 274 -14.40 -1.35 7.24
N GLU A 275 -14.42 -2.61 7.69
CA GLU A 275 -15.22 -3.05 8.84
C GLU A 275 -14.73 -2.41 10.14
N ILE A 276 -13.42 -2.24 10.33
CA ILE A 276 -12.85 -1.50 11.47
C ILE A 276 -13.32 -0.04 11.43
N CYS A 277 -13.17 0.63 10.29
CA CYS A 277 -13.56 2.03 10.12
C CYS A 277 -15.06 2.24 10.33
N GLU A 278 -15.90 1.35 9.79
CA GLU A 278 -17.36 1.39 9.93
C GLU A 278 -17.78 1.24 11.40
N ARG A 279 -17.22 0.25 12.12
CA ARG A 279 -17.48 0.07 13.54
C ARG A 279 -17.00 1.24 14.38
N TYR A 280 -15.79 1.73 14.13
CA TYR A 280 -15.22 2.88 14.83
C TYR A 280 -16.11 4.11 14.67
N TYR A 281 -16.49 4.41 13.42
CA TYR A 281 -17.41 5.50 13.12
C TYR A 281 -18.75 5.32 13.84
N ASN A 282 -19.33 4.13 13.81
CA ASN A 282 -20.64 3.85 14.43
C ASN A 282 -20.62 3.97 15.96
N LEU A 283 -19.54 3.51 16.61
CA LEU A 283 -19.34 3.64 18.06
C LEU A 283 -19.03 5.08 18.51
N SER A 284 -18.49 5.90 17.62
CA SER A 284 -18.11 7.28 17.95
C SER A 284 -19.33 8.18 18.15
N LYS A 285 -19.35 8.96 19.24
CA LYS A 285 -20.41 9.95 19.49
C LYS A 285 -20.35 11.13 18.54
N ASP A 286 -19.14 11.63 18.28
CA ASP A 286 -18.89 12.69 17.32
C ASP A 286 -18.43 12.09 15.99
N LYS A 287 -19.32 12.11 15.00
CA LYS A 287 -19.08 11.53 13.67
C LYS A 287 -18.09 12.33 12.84
N THR A 288 -18.08 13.65 13.00
CA THR A 288 -17.14 14.53 12.28
C THR A 288 -15.73 14.32 12.80
N LYS A 289 -15.58 14.23 14.13
CA LYS A 289 -14.31 13.87 14.75
C LYS A 289 -13.84 12.48 14.34
N ALA A 290 -14.72 11.49 14.28
CA ALA A 290 -14.36 10.14 13.86
C ALA A 290 -13.81 10.10 12.41
N ILE A 291 -14.46 10.81 11.48
CA ILE A 291 -13.97 10.92 10.09
C ILE A 291 -12.58 11.58 10.07
N LYS A 292 -12.40 12.67 10.82
CA LYS A 292 -11.11 13.35 10.90
C LYS A 292 -10.01 12.43 11.43
N GLU A 293 -10.25 11.74 12.54
CA GLU A 293 -9.29 10.80 13.14
C GLU A 293 -8.92 9.66 12.21
N LEU A 294 -9.88 9.14 11.42
CA LEU A 294 -9.61 8.09 10.43
C LEU A 294 -8.76 8.60 9.26
N ILE A 295 -9.07 9.79 8.71
CA ILE A 295 -8.32 10.38 7.59
C ILE A 295 -6.89 10.76 8.03
N GLU A 296 -6.74 11.33 9.23
CA GLU A 296 -5.47 11.86 9.72
C GLU A 296 -4.65 10.86 10.54
N LEU A 297 -5.09 9.59 10.56
CA LEU A 297 -4.48 8.51 11.33
C LEU A 297 -2.97 8.46 11.09
N ASP A 298 -2.21 8.51 12.18
CA ASP A 298 -0.77 8.34 12.15
C ASP A 298 -0.41 6.86 12.19
N TYR A 299 -0.04 6.31 11.03
CA TYR A 299 0.30 4.88 10.93
C TYR A 299 1.58 4.50 11.69
N THR A 300 2.37 5.47 12.15
CA THR A 300 3.54 5.25 13.02
C THR A 300 3.18 5.23 14.51
N ASN A 301 1.98 5.68 14.88
CA ASN A 301 1.48 5.70 16.25
C ASN A 301 0.74 4.39 16.57
N GLU A 302 1.49 3.37 16.99
CA GLU A 302 0.95 2.05 17.31
C GLU A 302 -0.20 2.10 18.33
N LYS A 303 -0.09 2.94 19.38
CA LYS A 303 -1.14 3.08 20.40
C LYS A 303 -2.46 3.60 19.82
N GLU A 304 -2.40 4.47 18.83
CA GLU A 304 -3.59 5.00 18.18
C GLU A 304 -4.24 3.96 17.27
N ILE A 305 -3.43 3.22 16.50
CA ILE A 305 -3.89 2.05 15.73
C ILE A 305 -4.58 1.05 16.67
N GLU A 306 -3.91 0.64 17.75
CA GLU A 306 -4.46 -0.28 18.75
C GLU A 306 -5.77 0.22 19.33
N ARG A 307 -5.85 1.50 19.71
CA ARG A 307 -7.09 2.08 20.23
C ARG A 307 -8.23 1.99 19.22
N ILE A 308 -7.99 2.36 17.96
CA ILE A 308 -9.00 2.33 16.89
C ILE A 308 -9.42 0.89 16.60
N VAL A 309 -8.49 -0.06 16.51
CA VAL A 309 -8.80 -1.46 16.19
C VAL A 309 -9.52 -2.12 17.36
N ASN A 310 -8.97 -2.04 18.57
CA ASN A 310 -9.46 -2.78 19.74
C ASN A 310 -10.88 -2.37 20.15
N ILE A 311 -11.24 -1.08 20.04
CA ILE A 311 -12.59 -0.61 20.43
C ILE A 311 -13.69 -1.22 19.55
N THR A 312 -13.38 -1.61 18.30
CA THR A 312 -14.35 -2.22 17.38
C THR A 312 -14.73 -3.64 17.73
N LYS A 313 -13.89 -4.32 18.52
CA LYS A 313 -14.03 -5.75 18.85
C LYS A 313 -14.23 -6.63 17.60
N LEU A 314 -13.65 -6.24 16.47
CA LEU A 314 -13.66 -7.07 15.26
C LEU A 314 -12.74 -8.28 15.44
N LEU A 315 -11.55 -8.06 15.98
CA LEU A 315 -10.57 -9.09 16.28
C LEU A 315 -10.92 -9.82 17.58
N PRO A 316 -10.55 -11.11 17.73
CA PRO A 316 -10.91 -11.92 18.90
C PRO A 316 -10.14 -11.55 20.18
N LYS A 317 -9.04 -10.81 20.05
CA LYS A 317 -8.14 -10.36 21.12
C LYS A 317 -7.64 -8.96 20.79
N THR A 318 -7.06 -8.26 21.76
CA THR A 318 -6.39 -6.98 21.47
C THR A 318 -5.18 -7.21 20.56
N LEU A 319 -4.78 -6.18 19.79
CA LEU A 319 -3.55 -6.26 18.99
C LEU A 319 -2.32 -6.59 19.85
N GLU A 320 -2.24 -6.07 21.08
CA GLU A 320 -1.16 -6.38 22.03
C GLU A 320 -1.15 -7.87 22.40
N GLU A 321 -2.31 -8.44 22.73
CA GLU A 321 -2.44 -9.87 23.06
C GLU A 321 -2.11 -10.76 21.85
N LEU A 322 -2.54 -10.38 20.64
CA LEU A 322 -2.22 -11.08 19.41
C LEU A 322 -0.71 -11.03 19.10
N ASN A 323 -0.09 -9.87 19.29
CA ASN A 323 1.36 -9.71 19.11
C ASN A 323 2.12 -10.54 20.15
N TYR A 324 1.66 -10.56 21.40
CA TYR A 324 2.24 -11.40 22.45
C TYR A 324 2.15 -12.90 22.13
N ASP A 325 1.00 -13.36 21.61
CA ASP A 325 0.83 -14.74 21.14
C ASP A 325 1.76 -15.08 19.98
N TYR A 326 1.96 -14.15 19.04
CA TYR A 326 2.95 -14.31 17.96
C TYR A 326 4.37 -14.38 18.50
N GLU A 327 4.76 -13.45 19.38
CA GLU A 327 6.09 -13.37 19.98
C GLU A 327 6.47 -14.62 20.79
N LYS A 328 5.50 -15.30 21.39
CA LYS A 328 5.72 -16.59 22.07
C LYS A 328 6.07 -17.73 21.13
N GLN A 329 5.58 -17.69 19.90
CA GLN A 329 5.76 -18.76 18.91
C GLN A 329 7.04 -18.61 18.10
N ARG A 330 7.70 -17.45 18.20
CA ARG A 330 8.90 -17.16 17.41
C ARG A 330 10.08 -17.99 17.89
N PRO A 331 10.78 -18.71 16.99
CA PRO A 331 11.98 -19.43 17.35
C PRO A 331 13.08 -18.44 17.77
N THR A 332 14.03 -18.93 18.56
CA THR A 332 15.17 -18.16 19.07
C THR A 332 16.48 -18.87 18.79
N VAL A 333 17.58 -18.13 18.86
CA VAL A 333 18.92 -18.71 18.96
C VAL A 333 19.14 -19.12 20.42
N ILE A 334 19.50 -20.38 20.65
CA ILE A 334 19.73 -20.92 22.00
C ILE A 334 21.22 -21.08 22.33
N GLN A 335 22.07 -21.24 21.31
CA GLN A 335 23.50 -21.43 21.49
C GLN A 335 24.28 -21.01 20.24
N MET A 336 25.53 -20.64 20.44
CA MET A 336 26.53 -20.40 19.38
C MET A 336 27.82 -21.15 19.72
N THR A 337 28.54 -21.60 18.69
CA THR A 337 29.87 -22.23 18.81
C THR A 337 30.83 -21.64 17.78
N PRO A 338 32.15 -21.62 18.03
CA PRO A 338 32.87 -22.26 19.15
C PRO A 338 33.00 -21.41 20.42
N PHE A 339 32.42 -20.21 20.44
CA PHE A 339 32.48 -19.30 21.58
C PHE A 339 31.10 -18.75 21.93
N GLU A 340 30.97 -18.22 23.14
CA GLU A 340 29.74 -17.56 23.60
C GLU A 340 29.63 -16.14 23.06
N ASN A 341 28.40 -15.71 22.81
CA ASN A 341 28.14 -14.33 22.42
C ASN A 341 28.58 -13.36 23.53
N GLY A 342 29.19 -12.24 23.16
CA GLY A 342 29.81 -11.30 24.10
C GLY A 342 31.28 -11.60 24.44
N SER A 343 31.86 -12.70 23.93
CA SER A 343 33.27 -13.04 24.18
C SER A 343 34.22 -11.90 23.80
N GLN A 344 35.19 -11.61 24.66
CA GLN A 344 36.22 -10.58 24.44
C GLN A 344 37.56 -11.17 23.99
N VAL A 345 37.63 -12.50 23.84
CA VAL A 345 38.88 -13.24 23.63
C VAL A 345 38.78 -14.26 22.50
N VAL A 346 38.00 -13.94 21.47
CA VAL A 346 37.89 -14.78 20.27
C VAL A 346 39.23 -14.80 19.54
N LYS A 347 39.65 -15.96 19.01
CA LYS A 347 40.87 -16.04 18.22
C LYS A 347 40.64 -15.44 16.83
N SER A 348 41.61 -14.68 16.34
CA SER A 348 41.66 -14.21 14.97
C SER A 348 41.84 -15.38 13.97
N GLY A 349 41.55 -15.11 12.70
CA GLY A 349 41.62 -16.06 11.59
C GLY A 349 40.25 -16.56 11.12
N LEU A 350 40.29 -17.53 10.20
CA LEU A 350 39.08 -18.13 9.63
C LEU A 350 38.38 -18.98 10.68
N THR A 351 37.19 -18.55 11.09
CA THR A 351 36.42 -19.17 12.17
C THR A 351 35.09 -19.68 11.64
N LYS A 352 34.81 -20.96 11.89
CA LYS A 352 33.54 -21.61 11.59
C LYS A 352 32.57 -21.36 12.73
N ILE A 353 31.56 -20.51 12.51
CA ILE A 353 30.56 -20.13 13.50
C ILE A 353 29.29 -20.92 13.23
N THR A 354 28.81 -21.66 14.24
CA THR A 354 27.53 -22.40 14.16
C THR A 354 26.54 -21.84 15.14
N ILE A 355 25.34 -21.55 14.63
CA ILE A 355 24.19 -21.06 15.38
C ILE A 355 23.21 -22.20 15.57
N ILE A 356 22.71 -22.38 16.79
CA ILE A 356 21.74 -23.41 17.14
C ILE A 356 20.41 -22.73 17.48
N PHE A 357 19.34 -23.15 16.82
CA PHE A 357 17.99 -22.63 16.97
C PHE A 357 17.16 -23.49 17.93
N SER A 358 16.14 -22.89 18.55
CA SER A 358 15.19 -23.57 19.43
C SER A 358 14.30 -24.59 18.71
N GLU A 359 14.07 -24.39 17.41
CA GLU A 359 13.18 -25.18 16.55
C GLU A 359 13.77 -25.31 15.14
N PRO A 360 13.35 -26.33 14.35
CA PRO A 360 13.71 -26.45 12.93
C PRO A 360 13.21 -25.25 12.11
N LEU A 361 14.07 -24.74 11.21
CA LEU A 361 13.77 -23.65 10.29
C LEU A 361 13.89 -24.10 8.83
N VAL A 362 13.30 -23.32 7.91
CA VAL A 362 13.40 -23.53 6.47
C VAL A 362 14.85 -23.36 6.01
N THR A 363 15.43 -24.39 5.41
CA THR A 363 16.88 -24.50 5.17
C THR A 363 17.41 -23.69 3.99
N TYR A 364 16.53 -23.20 3.12
CA TYR A 364 16.90 -22.37 1.97
C TYR A 364 16.63 -20.88 2.18
N ILE A 365 16.21 -20.47 3.38
CA ILE A 365 15.88 -19.08 3.71
C ILE A 365 16.72 -18.63 4.89
N THR A 366 17.74 -17.80 4.58
CA THR A 366 18.68 -17.27 5.56
C THR A 366 18.75 -15.76 5.45
N GLY A 367 19.27 -15.08 6.48
CA GLY A 367 19.57 -13.66 6.35
C GLY A 367 20.48 -13.18 7.47
N VAL A 368 21.59 -12.55 7.08
CA VAL A 368 22.52 -11.87 7.99
C VAL A 368 22.63 -10.42 7.56
N ASP A 369 22.76 -9.54 8.53
CA ASP A 369 22.82 -8.10 8.32
C ASP A 369 23.86 -7.47 9.26
N PHE A 370 24.12 -6.18 9.09
CA PHE A 370 24.97 -5.40 9.97
C PHE A 370 24.32 -5.23 11.34
N GLY A 371 25.14 -5.28 12.39
CA GLY A 371 24.71 -4.84 13.72
C GLY A 371 24.63 -3.32 13.84
N PRO A 372 24.18 -2.80 14.99
CA PRO A 372 24.07 -1.36 15.24
C PRO A 372 25.37 -0.54 15.04
N LEU A 373 26.55 -1.16 15.17
CA LEU A 373 27.84 -0.50 14.94
C LEU A 373 28.18 -0.35 13.44
N GLY A 374 27.39 -0.94 12.56
CA GLY A 374 27.50 -0.77 11.11
C GLY A 374 28.52 -1.69 10.43
N GLN A 375 28.71 -1.45 9.13
CA GLN A 375 29.45 -2.33 8.22
C GLN A 375 30.92 -2.54 8.62
N GLU A 376 31.58 -1.56 9.24
CA GLU A 376 32.99 -1.66 9.63
C GLU A 376 33.25 -2.74 10.70
N TYR A 377 32.20 -3.09 11.46
CA TYR A 377 32.22 -4.12 12.49
C TYR A 377 31.67 -5.46 11.95
N PHE A 378 31.40 -5.58 10.66
CA PHE A 378 30.93 -6.83 10.07
C PHE A 378 32.12 -7.63 9.50
N PRO A 379 32.31 -8.91 9.87
CA PRO A 379 33.41 -9.70 9.34
C PRO A 379 33.16 -10.08 7.88
N LYS A 380 34.23 -10.40 7.17
CA LYS A 380 34.09 -10.98 5.82
C LYS A 380 33.61 -12.42 5.95
N ILE A 381 32.36 -12.67 5.55
CA ILE A 381 31.74 -14.00 5.58
C ILE A 381 31.95 -14.71 4.23
N LYS A 382 32.30 -16.00 4.27
CA LYS A 382 32.40 -16.85 3.08
C LYS A 382 31.02 -17.11 2.45
N PRO A 383 30.93 -17.32 1.12
CA PRO A 383 29.66 -17.63 0.46
C PRO A 383 29.02 -18.93 0.96
N GLU A 384 29.83 -19.93 1.29
CA GLU A 384 29.37 -21.23 1.75
C GLU A 384 28.68 -21.12 3.12
N ARG A 385 27.43 -21.58 3.15
CA ARG A 385 26.56 -21.58 4.34
C ARG A 385 25.83 -22.90 4.37
N VAL A 386 25.84 -23.58 5.51
CA VAL A 386 25.34 -24.95 5.64
C VAL A 386 24.33 -25.02 6.76
N PHE A 387 23.13 -25.50 6.45
CA PHE A 387 22.19 -25.94 7.47
C PHE A 387 22.48 -27.39 7.89
N GLY A 388 22.27 -27.69 9.18
CA GLY A 388 22.12 -29.06 9.61
C GLY A 388 20.88 -29.69 8.97
N GLU A 389 20.92 -31.01 8.73
CA GLU A 389 19.82 -31.75 8.08
C GLU A 389 18.50 -31.64 8.86
N ASP A 390 18.57 -31.43 10.18
CA ASP A 390 17.42 -31.25 11.05
C ASP A 390 16.85 -29.81 11.05
N GLY A 391 17.47 -28.89 10.31
CA GLY A 391 17.09 -27.48 10.24
C GLY A 391 17.31 -26.68 11.54
N LYS A 392 17.95 -27.26 12.56
CA LYS A 392 18.16 -26.61 13.87
C LYS A 392 19.50 -25.94 14.03
N SER A 393 20.39 -26.10 13.05
CA SER A 393 21.70 -25.45 13.07
C SER A 393 22.02 -24.81 11.74
N TRP A 394 22.72 -23.68 11.80
CA TRP A 394 23.19 -22.97 10.61
C TRP A 394 24.62 -22.51 10.82
N THR A 395 25.47 -22.84 9.86
CA THR A 395 26.92 -22.68 9.94
C THR A 395 27.43 -21.82 8.81
N PHE A 396 28.34 -20.89 9.13
CA PHE A 396 29.05 -20.06 8.18
C PHE A 396 30.49 -19.82 8.65
N GLU A 397 31.36 -19.42 7.74
CA GLU A 397 32.74 -19.07 8.06
C GLU A 397 32.96 -17.56 7.97
N ALA A 398 33.62 -17.00 8.97
CA ALA A 398 33.96 -15.59 9.06
C ALA A 398 35.48 -15.42 9.19
N ASP A 399 36.04 -14.51 8.40
CA ASP A 399 37.44 -14.11 8.48
C ASP A 399 37.59 -12.99 9.53
N LEU A 400 38.18 -13.34 10.68
CA LEU A 400 38.31 -12.47 11.84
C LEU A 400 39.70 -11.87 11.91
N LYS A 401 39.80 -10.55 11.97
CA LYS A 401 41.07 -9.84 12.12
C LYS A 401 41.49 -9.78 13.59
N PRO A 402 42.80 -9.69 13.85
CA PRO A 402 43.34 -9.38 15.16
C PRO A 402 42.76 -8.11 15.79
N ASN A 403 42.62 -8.10 17.12
CA ASN A 403 42.21 -6.95 17.94
C ASN A 403 41.04 -6.13 17.36
N GLN A 404 39.96 -6.80 16.96
CA GLN A 404 38.82 -6.21 16.27
C GLN A 404 37.50 -6.55 16.98
N HIS A 405 36.60 -5.58 17.03
CA HIS A 405 35.23 -5.76 17.49
C HIS A 405 34.33 -6.09 16.29
N TYR A 406 33.53 -7.14 16.44
CA TYR A 406 32.58 -7.62 15.44
C TYR A 406 31.13 -7.63 15.92
N GLN A 407 30.22 -7.31 15.00
CA GLN A 407 28.79 -7.52 15.13
C GLN A 407 28.21 -8.20 13.87
N ILE A 408 27.34 -9.20 14.09
CA ILE A 408 26.58 -9.89 13.04
C ILE A 408 25.13 -9.97 13.50
N LEU A 409 24.20 -9.37 12.76
CA LEU A 409 22.78 -9.53 13.05
C LEU A 409 22.23 -10.74 12.30
N ILE A 410 21.81 -11.75 13.05
CA ILE A 410 21.00 -12.85 12.50
C ILE A 410 19.58 -12.33 12.36
N SER A 411 19.19 -12.06 11.12
CA SER A 411 17.95 -11.35 10.82
C SER A 411 16.71 -12.20 11.07
N ASN A 412 15.54 -11.56 11.03
CA ASN A 412 14.24 -12.24 11.05
C ASN A 412 13.89 -12.93 9.72
N ASN A 413 14.79 -13.01 8.72
CA ASN A 413 14.48 -13.69 7.46
C ASN A 413 14.40 -15.22 7.65
N PHE A 414 15.16 -15.75 8.61
CA PHE A 414 15.03 -17.12 9.09
C PHE A 414 13.61 -17.35 9.63
N ARG A 415 12.98 -18.46 9.24
CA ARG A 415 11.57 -18.72 9.57
C ARG A 415 11.22 -20.20 9.56
N LYS A 416 10.11 -20.53 10.22
CA LYS A 416 9.45 -21.84 10.16
C LYS A 416 8.66 -21.98 8.85
N GLU A 417 8.25 -23.21 8.53
CA GLU A 417 7.42 -23.50 7.34
C GLU A 417 6.10 -22.71 7.32
N ASN A 418 5.50 -22.48 8.48
CA ASN A 418 4.28 -21.66 8.62
C ASN A 418 4.53 -20.14 8.53
N GLY A 419 5.75 -19.71 8.22
CA GLY A 419 6.11 -18.30 8.03
C GLY A 419 6.53 -17.56 9.30
N VAL A 420 6.35 -18.14 10.50
CA VAL A 420 6.76 -17.50 11.77
C VAL A 420 8.27 -17.27 11.78
N ARG A 421 8.68 -16.01 11.98
CA ARG A 421 10.07 -15.57 11.84
C ARG A 421 10.86 -15.68 13.14
N LEU A 422 12.14 -16.02 13.01
CA LEU A 422 13.14 -16.00 14.09
C LEU A 422 13.16 -14.63 14.78
N LYS A 423 13.32 -14.63 16.10
CA LYS A 423 13.70 -13.41 16.83
C LYS A 423 15.11 -13.00 16.44
N PRO A 424 15.33 -11.77 15.90
CA PRO A 424 16.66 -11.33 15.54
C PRO A 424 17.64 -11.52 16.70
N TYR A 425 18.83 -12.00 16.37
CA TYR A 425 19.87 -12.29 17.35
C TYR A 425 21.14 -11.57 16.96
N LEU A 426 21.57 -10.61 17.79
CA LEU A 426 22.81 -9.88 17.58
C LEU A 426 23.97 -10.68 18.17
N ILE A 427 24.88 -11.13 17.31
CA ILE A 427 26.18 -11.65 17.72
C ILE A 427 27.12 -10.44 17.85
N ASP A 428 27.77 -10.29 19.00
CA ASP A 428 28.68 -9.20 19.36
C ASP A 428 29.89 -9.80 20.11
N PHE A 429 31.10 -9.64 19.59
CA PHE A 429 32.31 -10.20 20.21
C PHE A 429 33.58 -9.45 19.79
N LYS A 430 34.69 -9.67 20.50
CA LYS A 430 36.02 -9.14 20.14
C LYS A 430 37.06 -10.24 20.00
N THR A 431 37.99 -10.03 19.09
CA THR A 431 39.24 -10.81 19.02
C THR A 431 40.30 -10.21 19.94
N ALA A 432 41.15 -11.06 20.54
CA ALA A 432 42.14 -10.63 21.55
C ALA A 432 43.61 -10.67 21.09
N ASP A 433 43.91 -11.50 20.10
CA ASP A 433 45.23 -11.63 19.48
C ASP A 433 45.41 -10.64 18.33
#